data_AF-A0A3A4T9X2-F1
#
_entry.id   AF-A0A3A4T9X2-F1
#
_cell.length_a   1.000
_cell.length_b   1.000
_cell.length_c   1.000
_cell.angle_alpha   90.00
_cell.angle_beta   90.00
_cell.angle_gamma   90.00
#
_symmetry.space_group_name_H-M   'P 1'
#
loop_
_entity.id
_entity.type
_entity.pdbx_description
1 polymer ?
#
loop_
_entity_poly.entity_id
_entity_poly.type
_entity_poly.pdbx_seq_one_letter_code
_entity_poly.pdbx_strand_id
1 'polypeptide(L)'
;MDTQPGLNETSVEPEKENRVFVPEVMAEPEAPVPVSASDEDAMIEESVQFINRTVAQMVFGASIIIGDHLLTRYFGGDIELAMSKAHNKPVSFNRLCRRPDISLTSRMLGGMVRVAAQERYFQGIGLDAGRLHYTHKLLLTRLPNDGAKSELAFDCMRENLPSRKLALRVNELIRISNPPPAITSESIIGQYAKAVEQFLDKTMMPEFLADKDNLYGLEREIQERLRRQAVEWLEEMEARRAACADLIIRLDDVIAHPNV
;
A
#
# COMPACT_ATOMS: atom_id res chain seq x y z
N MET A 1 32.18 -17.87 59.30
CA MET A 1 31.36 -16.87 58.59
C MET A 1 30.12 -17.58 58.07
N ASP A 2 29.27 -18.14 58.94
CA ASP A 2 28.37 -17.50 59.91
C ASP A 2 27.16 -16.82 59.26
N THR A 3 25.99 -17.36 59.63
CA THR A 3 24.66 -16.73 59.77
C THR A 3 23.79 -16.51 58.51
N GLN A 4 22.99 -17.55 58.21
CA GLN A 4 21.51 -17.64 58.23
C GLN A 4 20.57 -16.44 57.91
N PRO A 5 19.30 -16.75 57.54
CA PRO A 5 18.42 -15.97 56.65
C PRO A 5 17.34 -15.14 57.39
N GLY A 6 16.75 -14.17 56.68
CA GLY A 6 15.60 -13.40 57.15
C GLY A 6 14.36 -13.63 56.28
N LEU A 7 13.48 -14.53 56.73
CA LEU A 7 12.07 -14.58 56.35
C LEU A 7 11.36 -13.39 57.01
N ASN A 8 10.56 -12.65 56.26
CA ASN A 8 9.60 -11.72 56.83
C ASN A 8 8.24 -11.95 56.16
N GLU A 9 7.47 -12.84 56.78
CA GLU A 9 6.04 -13.00 56.55
C GLU A 9 5.32 -11.96 57.42
N THR A 10 4.64 -11.01 56.80
CA THR A 10 3.69 -10.15 57.50
C THR A 10 2.32 -10.34 56.87
N SER A 11 1.59 -11.30 57.42
CA SER A 11 0.15 -11.48 57.23
C SER A 11 -0.58 -10.32 57.92
N VAL A 12 -1.30 -9.51 57.15
CA VAL A 12 -2.28 -8.56 57.67
C VAL A 12 -3.61 -8.88 57.00
N GLU A 13 -4.49 -9.52 57.77
CA GLU A 13 -5.90 -9.72 57.44
C GLU A 13 -6.78 -8.71 58.19
N PRO A 14 -8.05 -8.50 57.76
CA PRO A 14 -8.61 -7.17 57.58
C PRO A 14 -9.50 -6.70 58.73
N GLU A 15 -9.45 -5.40 59.01
CA GLU A 15 -10.44 -4.74 59.87
C GLU A 15 -11.76 -4.57 59.11
N LYS A 16 -12.79 -5.29 59.59
CA LYS A 16 -14.18 -5.12 59.14
C LYS A 16 -14.74 -3.82 59.71
N GLU A 17 -14.67 -2.77 58.92
CA GLU A 17 -15.30 -1.48 59.20
C GLU A 17 -16.82 -1.60 58.98
N ASN A 18 -17.57 -1.58 60.07
CA ASN A 18 -19.02 -1.73 60.10
C ASN A 18 -19.67 -0.40 59.67
N ARG A 19 -19.79 -0.17 58.35
CA ARG A 19 -20.49 1.00 57.80
C ARG A 19 -22.00 0.85 57.94
N VAL A 20 -22.57 1.70 58.79
CA VAL A 20 -24.00 1.95 58.92
C VAL A 20 -24.58 2.36 57.55
N PHE A 21 -25.49 1.54 57.04
CA PHE A 21 -26.19 1.78 55.78
C PHE A 21 -27.22 2.91 55.99
N VAL A 22 -26.86 4.13 55.62
CA VAL A 22 -27.81 5.23 55.50
C VAL A 22 -28.50 5.06 54.14
N PRO A 23 -29.85 4.95 54.07
CA PRO A 23 -30.56 4.88 52.80
C PRO A 23 -30.34 6.20 52.06
N GLU A 24 -29.51 6.15 51.03
CA GLU A 24 -29.34 7.25 50.09
C GLU A 24 -30.68 7.45 49.39
N VAL A 25 -31.30 8.60 49.68
CA VAL A 25 -32.54 9.04 49.05
C VAL A 25 -32.26 9.09 47.55
N MET A 26 -32.79 8.11 46.81
CA MET A 26 -32.69 8.06 45.36
C MET A 26 -33.41 9.28 44.80
N ALA A 27 -32.63 10.31 44.48
CA ALA A 27 -33.08 11.45 43.70
C ALA A 27 -33.65 10.91 42.38
N GLU A 28 -34.86 11.36 42.04
CA GLU A 28 -35.47 11.07 40.74
C GLU A 28 -34.47 11.37 39.62
N PRO A 29 -34.32 10.48 38.62
CA PRO A 29 -33.43 10.72 37.51
C PRO A 29 -33.91 11.96 36.76
N GLU A 30 -33.13 13.05 36.86
CA GLU A 30 -33.34 14.25 36.05
C GLU A 30 -33.45 13.84 34.58
N ALA A 31 -34.56 14.22 33.95
CA ALA A 31 -34.82 13.90 32.56
C ALA A 31 -33.64 14.40 31.69
N PRO A 32 -33.15 13.58 30.73
CA PRO A 32 -32.00 13.93 29.93
C PRO A 32 -32.27 15.24 29.20
N VAL A 33 -31.43 16.24 29.49
CA VAL A 33 -31.45 17.53 28.81
C VAL A 33 -31.28 17.26 27.31
N PRO A 34 -32.14 17.81 26.44
CA PRO A 34 -32.05 17.58 25.00
C PRO A 34 -30.72 18.12 24.49
N VAL A 35 -29.87 17.20 24.02
CA VAL A 35 -28.58 17.50 23.39
C VAL A 35 -28.86 18.29 22.11
N SER A 36 -28.16 19.40 21.91
CA SER A 36 -28.37 20.20 20.70
C SER A 36 -27.87 19.43 19.48
N ALA A 37 -28.52 19.56 18.32
CA ALA A 37 -28.10 18.87 17.10
C ALA A 37 -26.62 19.14 16.71
N SER A 38 -26.08 20.31 17.11
CA SER A 38 -24.67 20.67 16.93
C SER A 38 -23.72 19.82 17.79
N ASP A 39 -24.15 19.47 19.01
CA ASP A 39 -23.36 18.63 19.91
C ASP A 39 -23.42 17.15 19.47
N GLU A 40 -24.55 16.71 18.94
CA GLU A 40 -24.69 15.37 18.34
C GLU A 40 -23.79 15.20 17.11
N ASP A 41 -23.75 16.18 16.20
CA ASP A 41 -22.86 16.16 15.03
C ASP A 41 -21.37 16.11 15.43
N ALA A 42 -20.97 16.85 16.47
CA ALA A 42 -19.61 16.81 17.00
C ALA A 42 -19.24 15.44 17.60
N MET A 43 -20.17 14.79 18.33
CA MET A 43 -19.97 13.44 18.85
C MET A 43 -19.85 12.38 17.75
N ILE A 44 -20.62 12.53 16.67
CA ILE A 44 -20.52 11.66 15.49
C ILE A 44 -19.14 11.79 14.85
N GLU A 45 -18.68 13.02 14.60
CA GLU A 45 -17.37 13.26 13.98
C GLU A 45 -16.22 12.73 14.85
N GLU A 46 -16.27 12.93 16.17
CA GLU A 46 -15.29 12.35 17.10
C GLU A 46 -15.30 10.81 17.04
N SER A 47 -16.49 10.20 17.04
CA SER A 47 -16.65 8.74 16.95
C SER A 47 -16.10 8.19 15.63
N VAL A 48 -16.36 8.86 14.51
CA VAL A 48 -15.82 8.50 13.19
C VAL A 48 -14.30 8.58 13.19
N GLN A 49 -13.73 9.65 13.74
CA GLN A 49 -12.27 9.80 13.85
C GLN A 49 -11.65 8.72 14.73
N PHE A 50 -12.28 8.37 15.85
CA PHE A 50 -11.84 7.29 16.74
C PHE A 50 -11.87 5.93 16.04
N ILE A 51 -12.98 5.58 15.40
CA ILE A 51 -13.14 4.29 14.67
C ILE A 51 -12.07 4.19 13.58
N ASN A 52 -11.92 5.23 12.76
CA ASN A 52 -10.94 5.24 11.67
C ASN A 52 -9.51 5.08 12.20
N ARG A 53 -9.16 5.77 13.29
CA ARG A 53 -7.85 5.65 13.94
C ARG A 53 -7.60 4.24 14.47
N THR A 54 -8.58 3.65 15.15
CA THR A 54 -8.48 2.32 15.75
C THR A 54 -8.36 1.23 14.68
N VAL A 55 -9.19 1.27 13.64
CA VAL A 55 -9.12 0.33 12.51
C VAL A 55 -7.75 0.43 11.82
N ALA A 56 -7.26 1.65 11.56
CA ALA A 56 -5.95 1.86 10.96
C ALA A 56 -4.81 1.27 11.82
N GLN A 57 -4.86 1.45 13.14
CA GLN A 57 -3.89 0.86 14.08
C GLN A 57 -3.94 -0.67 14.09
N MET A 58 -5.13 -1.27 14.10
CA MET A 58 -5.27 -2.73 14.07
C MET A 58 -4.75 -3.33 12.76
N VAL A 59 -5.12 -2.75 11.62
CA VAL A 59 -4.64 -3.18 10.30
C VAL A 59 -3.12 -3.02 10.21
N PHE A 60 -2.58 -1.93 10.75
CA PHE A 60 -1.14 -1.70 10.81
C PHE A 60 -0.43 -2.78 11.65
N GLY A 61 -0.88 -3.01 12.88
CA GLY A 61 -0.30 -4.04 13.76
C GLY A 61 -0.33 -5.42 13.13
N ALA A 62 -1.47 -5.82 12.56
CA ALA A 62 -1.60 -7.08 11.83
C ALA A 62 -0.63 -7.16 10.64
N SER A 63 -0.46 -6.07 9.88
CA SER A 63 0.46 -6.01 8.74
C SER A 63 1.93 -6.24 9.16
N ILE A 64 2.35 -5.68 10.30
CA ILE A 64 3.70 -5.90 10.85
C ILE A 64 3.88 -7.35 11.29
N ILE A 65 2.92 -7.91 12.04
CA ILE A 65 2.98 -9.29 12.54
C ILE A 65 3.04 -10.29 11.37
N ILE A 66 2.17 -10.13 10.37
CA ILE A 66 2.17 -10.97 9.17
C ILE A 66 3.49 -10.81 8.42
N GLY A 67 3.93 -9.57 8.20
CA GLY A 67 5.19 -9.27 7.52
C GLY A 67 6.39 -9.91 8.21
N ASP A 68 6.48 -9.82 9.53
CA ASP A 68 7.58 -10.37 10.33
C ASP A 68 7.59 -11.89 10.35
N HIS A 69 6.41 -12.51 10.45
CA HIS A 69 6.27 -13.97 10.30
C HIS A 69 6.79 -14.44 8.94
N LEU A 70 6.38 -13.76 7.86
CA LEU A 70 6.79 -14.09 6.50
C LEU A 70 8.28 -13.83 6.27
N LEU A 71 8.81 -12.73 6.77
CA LEU A 71 10.24 -12.39 6.73
C LEU A 71 11.07 -13.47 7.42
N THR A 72 10.67 -13.89 8.63
CA THR A 72 11.37 -14.93 9.38
C THR A 72 11.28 -16.28 8.67
N ARG A 73 10.08 -16.68 8.21
CA ARG A 73 9.84 -18.03 7.70
C ARG A 73 10.36 -18.28 6.29
N TYR A 74 10.23 -17.30 5.39
CA TYR A 74 10.54 -17.46 3.97
C TYR A 74 11.84 -16.78 3.55
N PHE A 75 12.28 -15.76 4.29
CA PHE A 75 13.49 -15.00 3.99
C PHE A 75 14.59 -15.19 5.04
N GLY A 76 14.37 -16.03 6.07
CA GLY A 76 15.36 -16.31 7.10
C GLY A 76 15.76 -15.08 7.93
N GLY A 77 14.91 -14.04 7.96
CA GLY A 77 15.25 -12.77 8.58
C GLY A 77 16.18 -11.87 7.75
N ASP A 78 16.52 -12.24 6.52
CA ASP A 78 17.38 -11.46 5.63
C ASP A 78 16.64 -10.21 5.11
N ILE A 79 17.04 -9.06 5.65
CA ILE A 79 16.48 -7.75 5.32
C ILE A 79 16.78 -7.39 3.86
N GLU A 80 17.99 -7.65 3.37
CA GLU A 80 18.42 -7.26 2.03
C GLU A 80 17.70 -8.09 0.97
N LEU A 81 17.57 -9.40 1.21
CA LEU A 81 16.81 -10.27 0.32
C LEU A 81 15.33 -9.88 0.28
N ALA A 82 14.73 -9.53 1.42
CA ALA A 82 13.35 -9.07 1.50
C ALA A 82 13.13 -7.74 0.76
N MET A 83 14.09 -6.82 0.83
CA MET A 83 14.05 -5.49 0.20
C MET A 83 14.46 -5.50 -1.28
N SER A 84 15.15 -6.55 -1.75
CA SER A 84 15.62 -6.64 -3.13
C SER A 84 14.48 -6.55 -4.16
N LYS A 85 14.76 -5.93 -5.30
CA LYS A 85 13.86 -5.89 -6.47
C LYS A 85 14.03 -7.11 -7.39
N ALA A 86 14.96 -8.01 -7.07
CA ALA A 86 15.27 -9.17 -7.89
C ALA A 86 14.02 -10.06 -8.06
N HIS A 87 13.85 -10.60 -9.27
CA HIS A 87 12.75 -11.54 -9.58
C HIS A 87 12.85 -12.84 -8.76
N ASN A 88 14.05 -13.15 -8.26
CA ASN A 88 14.38 -14.39 -7.56
C ASN A 88 13.99 -14.33 -6.08
N LYS A 89 12.77 -13.90 -5.77
CA LYS A 89 12.22 -14.09 -4.42
C LYS A 89 12.14 -15.60 -4.12
N PRO A 90 12.22 -16.01 -2.84
CA PRO A 90 12.15 -17.42 -2.48
C PRO A 90 10.96 -18.11 -3.15
N VAL A 91 11.23 -19.22 -3.85
CA VAL A 91 10.21 -19.97 -4.60
C VAL A 91 9.04 -20.36 -3.69
N SER A 92 9.33 -20.68 -2.43
CA SER A 92 8.36 -20.96 -1.38
C SER A 92 7.42 -19.77 -1.09
N PHE A 93 7.94 -18.54 -1.02
CA PHE A 93 7.12 -17.33 -0.85
C PHE A 93 6.23 -17.07 -2.07
N ASN A 94 6.77 -17.27 -3.28
CA ASN A 94 5.98 -17.14 -4.51
C ASN A 94 4.85 -18.18 -4.58
N ARG A 95 5.09 -19.42 -4.10
CA ARG A 95 4.05 -20.45 -3.96
C ARG A 95 2.98 -20.05 -2.96
N LEU A 96 3.35 -19.52 -1.80
CA LEU A 96 2.40 -18.98 -0.82
C LEU A 96 1.52 -17.90 -1.46
N CYS A 97 2.11 -16.94 -2.16
CA CYS A 97 1.40 -15.84 -2.82
C CYS A 97 0.34 -16.28 -3.86
N ARG A 98 0.37 -17.53 -4.33
CA ARG A 98 -0.57 -18.09 -5.32
C ARG A 98 -1.67 -18.96 -4.71
N ARG A 99 -1.70 -19.08 -3.37
CA ARG A 99 -2.68 -19.89 -2.64
C ARG A 99 -4.06 -19.23 -2.68
N PRO A 100 -5.12 -19.91 -3.17
CA PRO A 100 -6.45 -19.32 -3.32
C PRO A 100 -7.17 -19.10 -1.98
N ASP A 101 -6.72 -19.77 -0.92
CA ASP A 101 -7.21 -19.65 0.45
C ASP A 101 -6.70 -18.39 1.18
N ILE A 102 -5.81 -17.62 0.56
CA ILE A 102 -5.30 -16.37 1.13
C ILE A 102 -6.10 -15.19 0.58
N SER A 103 -6.75 -14.43 1.47
CA SER A 103 -7.52 -13.23 1.10
C SER A 103 -6.65 -12.04 0.66
N LEU A 104 -5.36 -12.06 0.99
CA LEU A 104 -4.41 -11.00 0.67
C LEU A 104 -3.71 -11.24 -0.67
N THR A 105 -3.60 -10.19 -1.48
CA THR A 105 -2.87 -10.26 -2.75
C THR A 105 -1.36 -10.42 -2.53
N SER A 106 -0.66 -11.02 -3.50
CA SER A 106 0.81 -11.11 -3.49
C SER A 106 1.49 -9.75 -3.29
N ARG A 107 0.93 -8.68 -3.87
CA ARG A 107 1.44 -7.31 -3.72
C ARG A 107 1.34 -6.84 -2.26
N MET A 108 0.23 -7.11 -1.59
CA MET A 108 0.04 -6.74 -0.17
C MET A 108 1.01 -7.51 0.73
N LEU A 109 1.12 -8.83 0.54
CA LEU A 109 2.07 -9.67 1.30
C LEU A 109 3.51 -9.20 1.12
N GLY A 110 3.93 -8.92 -0.12
CA GLY A 110 5.26 -8.38 -0.40
C GLY A 110 5.46 -6.95 0.16
N GLY A 111 4.40 -6.17 0.31
CA GLY A 111 4.43 -4.89 1.01
C GLY A 111 4.67 -5.07 2.52
N MET A 112 3.89 -5.95 3.15
CA MET A 112 4.00 -6.28 4.58
C MET A 112 5.39 -6.79 4.95
N VAL A 113 5.96 -7.73 4.18
CA VAL A 113 7.32 -8.25 4.38
C VAL A 113 8.37 -7.14 4.33
N ARG A 114 8.29 -6.25 3.33
CA ARG A 114 9.24 -5.14 3.18
C ARG A 114 9.12 -4.13 4.32
N VAL A 115 7.90 -3.85 4.76
CA VAL A 115 7.69 -2.96 5.92
C VAL A 115 8.29 -3.60 7.18
N ALA A 116 8.06 -4.89 7.44
CA ALA A 116 8.66 -5.58 8.58
C ALA A 116 10.20 -5.59 8.52
N ALA A 117 10.78 -5.84 7.34
CA ALA A 117 12.22 -5.76 7.13
C ALA A 117 12.77 -4.35 7.41
N GLN A 118 12.03 -3.32 6.98
CA GLN A 118 12.37 -1.93 7.27
C GLN A 118 12.25 -1.58 8.77
N GLU A 119 11.27 -2.13 9.49
CA GLU A 119 11.20 -1.95 10.96
C GLU A 119 12.43 -2.52 11.65
N ARG A 120 12.87 -3.73 11.25
CA ARG A 120 14.11 -4.32 11.79
C ARG A 120 15.34 -3.47 11.47
N TYR A 121 15.40 -2.89 10.26
CA TYR A 121 16.46 -1.95 9.90
C TYR A 121 16.43 -0.70 10.80
N PHE A 122 15.28 -0.08 11.00
CA PHE A 122 15.14 1.09 11.86
C PHE A 122 15.48 0.79 13.32
N GLN A 123 15.04 -0.36 13.85
CA GLN A 123 15.44 -0.83 15.17
C GLN A 123 16.96 -1.02 15.28
N GLY A 124 17.60 -1.57 14.24
CA GLY A 124 19.05 -1.76 14.19
C GLY A 124 19.85 -0.46 14.27
N ILE A 125 19.28 0.66 13.81
CA ILE A 125 19.89 1.99 13.92
C ILE A 125 19.35 2.82 15.10
N GLY A 126 18.53 2.22 15.97
CA GLY A 126 17.94 2.90 17.14
C GLY A 126 16.85 3.93 16.79
N LEU A 127 16.25 3.86 15.60
CA LEU A 127 15.17 4.75 15.18
C LEU A 127 13.81 4.14 15.55
N ASP A 128 13.07 4.83 16.42
CA ASP A 128 11.69 4.45 16.74
C ASP A 128 10.73 4.92 15.63
N ALA A 129 10.42 4.01 14.71
CA ALA A 129 9.48 4.25 13.62
C ALA A 129 8.01 4.12 14.05
N GLY A 130 7.69 3.95 15.34
CA GLY A 130 6.32 3.77 15.84
C GLY A 130 5.37 4.93 15.49
N ARG A 131 5.92 6.14 15.33
CA ARG A 131 5.16 7.35 14.96
C ARG A 131 4.82 7.45 13.46
N LEU A 132 5.41 6.62 12.61
CA LEU A 132 5.15 6.65 11.18
C LEU A 132 3.88 5.86 10.84
N HIS A 133 2.97 6.47 10.08
CA HIS A 133 1.83 5.76 9.50
C HIS A 133 2.27 4.66 8.55
N TYR A 134 1.48 3.60 8.40
CA TYR A 134 1.79 2.47 7.51
C TYR A 134 2.13 2.91 6.08
N THR A 135 1.37 3.86 5.54
CA THR A 135 1.59 4.42 4.21
C THR A 135 2.98 5.05 4.07
N HIS A 136 3.45 5.75 5.10
CA HIS A 136 4.81 6.31 5.12
C HIS A 136 5.84 5.20 5.11
N LYS A 137 5.67 4.20 5.98
CA LYS A 137 6.57 3.04 6.04
C LYS A 137 6.64 2.33 4.69
N LEU A 138 5.49 2.08 4.05
CA LEU A 138 5.40 1.45 2.74
C LEU A 138 6.11 2.27 1.65
N LEU A 139 5.94 3.60 1.63
CA LEU A 139 6.62 4.48 0.68
C LEU A 139 8.14 4.45 0.86
N LEU A 140 8.62 4.49 2.10
CA LEU A 140 10.04 4.42 2.43
C LEU A 140 10.66 3.09 1.99
N THR A 141 9.90 1.99 1.89
CA THR A 141 10.45 0.71 1.42
C THR A 141 10.98 0.74 -0.01
N ARG A 142 10.70 1.81 -0.77
CA ARG A 142 11.18 2.00 -2.15
C ARG A 142 12.63 2.52 -2.21
N LEU A 143 13.13 3.06 -1.10
CA LEU A 143 14.51 3.54 -0.96
C LEU A 143 15.43 2.42 -0.45
N PRO A 144 16.74 2.46 -0.76
CA PRO A 144 17.74 1.61 -0.12
C PRO A 144 17.85 1.91 1.39
N ASN A 145 18.39 0.96 2.15
CA ASN A 145 18.58 1.08 3.61
C ASN A 145 19.80 1.95 3.93
N ASP A 146 19.72 3.25 3.66
CA ASP A 146 20.81 4.21 3.83
C ASP A 146 20.44 5.42 4.70
N GLY A 147 21.39 6.36 4.83
CA GLY A 147 21.19 7.60 5.58
C GLY A 147 20.03 8.44 5.04
N ALA A 148 19.86 8.52 3.72
CA ALA A 148 18.81 9.30 3.09
C ALA A 148 17.41 8.79 3.45
N LYS A 149 17.21 7.47 3.52
CA LYS A 149 15.96 6.89 4.03
C LYS A 149 15.70 7.31 5.49
N SER A 150 16.72 7.23 6.32
CA SER A 150 16.62 7.50 7.76
C SER A 150 16.32 8.98 8.03
N GLU A 151 16.99 9.89 7.33
CA GLU A 151 16.70 11.34 7.37
C GLU A 151 15.27 11.64 6.94
N LEU A 152 14.81 11.03 5.85
CA LEU A 152 13.44 11.23 5.38
C LEU A 152 12.39 10.69 6.36
N ALA A 153 12.70 9.59 7.07
CA ALA A 153 11.89 9.07 8.15
C ALA A 153 11.82 10.07 9.32
N PHE A 154 12.95 10.67 9.72
CA PHE A 154 13.00 11.72 10.74
C PHE A 154 12.19 12.95 10.35
N ASP A 155 12.33 13.44 9.11
CA ASP A 155 11.55 14.56 8.60
C ASP A 155 10.04 14.28 8.68
N CYS A 156 9.61 13.06 8.33
CA CYS A 156 8.21 12.67 8.43
C CYS A 156 7.69 12.73 9.88
N MET A 157 8.50 12.30 10.86
CA MET A 157 8.13 12.32 12.28
C MET A 157 8.15 13.72 12.88
N ARG A 158 9.11 14.56 12.46
CA ARG A 158 9.27 15.94 12.96
C ARG A 158 8.23 16.89 12.38
N GLU A 159 7.98 16.80 11.08
CA GLU A 159 7.17 17.78 10.34
C GLU A 159 5.73 17.30 10.08
N ASN A 160 5.36 16.10 10.54
CA ASN A 160 4.09 15.42 10.20
C ASN A 160 3.84 15.43 8.69
N LEU A 161 4.87 15.07 7.92
CA LEU A 161 4.87 15.25 6.48
C LEU A 161 3.74 14.42 5.82
N PRO A 162 2.85 15.02 5.02
CA PRO A 162 1.77 14.28 4.36
C PRO A 162 2.32 13.24 3.38
N SER A 163 1.66 12.08 3.26
CA SER A 163 2.11 10.97 2.41
C SER A 163 2.32 11.37 0.95
N ARG A 164 1.56 12.35 0.44
CA ARG A 164 1.75 12.89 -0.93
C ARG A 164 3.08 13.61 -1.09
N LYS A 165 3.49 14.43 -0.11
CA LYS A 165 4.80 15.11 -0.13
C LYS A 165 5.93 14.10 0.00
N LEU A 166 5.75 13.08 0.85
CA LEU A 166 6.72 12.00 0.99
C LEU A 166 6.92 11.25 -0.32
N ALA A 167 5.83 10.90 -1.01
CA ALA A 167 5.90 10.21 -2.29
C ALA A 167 6.69 11.01 -3.34
N LEU A 168 6.54 12.34 -3.38
CA LEU A 168 7.33 13.21 -4.26
C LEU A 168 8.82 13.17 -3.90
N ARG A 169 9.16 13.33 -2.62
CA ARG A 169 10.57 13.27 -2.16
C ARG A 169 11.22 11.91 -2.44
N VAL A 170 10.50 10.81 -2.18
CA VAL A 170 10.96 9.45 -2.51
C VAL A 170 11.20 9.28 -4.01
N ASN A 171 10.29 9.76 -4.85
CA ASN A 171 10.45 9.67 -6.30
C ASN A 171 11.64 10.50 -6.80
N GLU A 172 11.87 11.68 -6.23
CA GLU A 172 13.03 12.51 -6.59
C GLU A 172 14.34 11.82 -6.22
N LEU A 173 14.45 11.27 -5.01
CA LEU A 173 15.62 10.50 -4.60
C LEU A 173 15.86 9.28 -5.51
N ILE A 174 14.80 8.56 -5.86
CA ILE A 174 14.91 7.42 -6.80
C ILE A 174 15.42 7.88 -8.16
N ARG A 175 14.96 9.05 -8.66
CA ARG A 175 15.38 9.63 -9.94
C ARG A 175 16.84 10.08 -9.90
N ILE A 176 17.30 10.62 -8.79
CA ILE A 176 18.71 11.02 -8.60
C ILE A 176 19.61 9.78 -8.56
N SER A 177 19.23 8.74 -7.80
CA SER A 177 20.03 7.51 -7.69
C SER A 177 19.98 6.63 -8.94
N ASN A 178 18.88 6.68 -9.69
CA ASN A 178 18.71 5.97 -10.95
C ASN A 178 18.29 6.99 -12.00
N PRO A 179 19.24 7.79 -12.52
CA PRO A 179 18.92 8.71 -13.60
C PRO A 179 18.26 7.91 -14.72
N PRO A 180 17.17 8.42 -15.32
CA PRO A 180 16.59 7.77 -16.47
C PRO A 180 17.72 7.54 -17.48
N PRO A 181 17.79 6.35 -18.11
CA PRO A 181 18.79 6.11 -19.14
C PRO A 181 18.73 7.26 -20.13
N ALA A 182 19.89 7.74 -20.58
CA ALA A 182 19.94 8.75 -21.62
C ALA A 182 18.94 8.35 -22.72
N ILE A 183 18.13 9.30 -23.17
CA ILE A 183 17.14 9.05 -24.22
C ILE A 183 17.94 8.73 -25.48
N THR A 184 18.26 7.46 -25.68
CA THR A 184 18.86 6.95 -26.90
C THR A 184 17.76 6.78 -27.94
N SER A 185 18.10 6.94 -29.21
CA SER A 185 17.17 6.69 -30.32
C SER A 185 16.55 5.29 -30.21
N GLU A 186 17.31 4.29 -29.77
CA GLU A 186 16.84 2.93 -29.51
C GLU A 186 15.81 2.84 -28.37
N SER A 187 15.99 3.60 -27.29
CA SER A 187 15.06 3.64 -26.16
C SER A 187 13.73 4.28 -26.56
N ILE A 188 13.73 5.32 -27.40
CA ILE A 188 12.50 5.94 -27.91
C ILE A 188 11.73 4.96 -28.79
N ILE A 189 12.42 4.30 -29.74
CA ILE A 189 11.83 3.30 -30.62
C ILE A 189 11.25 2.15 -29.80
N GLY A 190 12.01 1.63 -28.84
CA GLY A 190 11.57 0.54 -27.97
C GLY A 190 10.36 0.91 -27.09
N GLN A 191 10.30 2.13 -26.56
CA GLN A 191 9.15 2.60 -25.79
C GLN A 191 7.90 2.74 -26.67
N TYR A 192 8.04 3.28 -27.87
CA TYR A 192 6.94 3.40 -28.82
C TYR A 192 6.43 2.03 -29.28
N ALA A 193 7.34 1.13 -29.68
CA ALA A 193 7.01 -0.23 -30.08
C ALA A 193 6.25 -0.97 -28.96
N LYS A 194 6.76 -0.91 -27.73
CA LYS A 194 6.11 -1.53 -26.56
C LYS A 194 4.74 -0.94 -26.26
N ALA A 195 4.55 0.37 -26.44
CA ALA A 195 3.25 1.02 -26.25
C ALA A 195 2.22 0.56 -27.30
N VAL A 196 2.66 0.35 -28.54
CA VAL A 196 1.83 -0.22 -29.62
C VAL A 196 1.50 -1.69 -29.33
N GLU A 197 2.50 -2.51 -28.97
CA GLU A 197 2.29 -3.93 -28.61
C GLU A 197 1.30 -4.08 -27.45
N GLN A 198 1.48 -3.34 -26.35
CA GLN A 198 0.56 -3.40 -25.20
C GLN A 198 -0.86 -2.99 -25.55
N PHE A 199 -1.03 -2.13 -26.54
CA PHE A 199 -2.36 -1.76 -27.02
C PHE A 199 -2.98 -2.87 -27.85
N LEU A 200 -2.22 -3.48 -28.76
CA LEU A 200 -2.65 -4.62 -29.56
C LEU A 200 -3.00 -5.83 -28.70
N ASP A 201 -2.19 -6.13 -27.67
CA ASP A 201 -2.46 -7.20 -26.71
C ASP A 201 -3.77 -6.97 -25.93
N LYS A 202 -4.09 -5.71 -25.60
CA LYS A 202 -5.36 -5.34 -24.94
C LYS A 202 -6.57 -5.41 -25.87
N THR A 203 -6.36 -5.33 -27.18
CA THR A 203 -7.41 -5.39 -28.20
C THR A 203 -7.54 -6.76 -28.85
N MET A 204 -6.79 -7.78 -28.40
CA MET A 204 -6.98 -9.15 -28.88
C MET A 204 -8.40 -9.63 -28.59
N MET A 205 -9.11 -10.00 -29.66
CA MET A 205 -10.43 -10.59 -29.57
C MET A 205 -10.30 -11.98 -28.94
N PRO A 206 -11.02 -12.26 -27.83
CA PRO A 206 -11.08 -13.61 -27.27
C PRO A 206 -11.53 -14.61 -28.33
N GLU A 207 -10.89 -15.78 -28.40
CA GLU A 207 -11.22 -16.82 -29.39
C GLU A 207 -12.70 -17.21 -29.38
N PHE A 208 -13.34 -17.12 -28.21
CA PHE A 208 -14.78 -17.35 -28.05
C PHE A 208 -15.64 -16.43 -28.95
N LEU A 209 -15.23 -15.18 -29.17
CA LEU A 209 -15.95 -14.21 -30.01
C LEU A 209 -15.63 -14.35 -31.51
N ALA A 210 -14.68 -15.21 -31.89
CA ALA A 210 -14.34 -15.47 -33.29
C ALA A 210 -15.38 -16.37 -33.98
N ASP A 211 -16.12 -17.18 -33.22
CA ASP A 211 -17.17 -18.05 -33.72
C ASP A 211 -18.53 -17.34 -33.67
N LYS A 212 -19.24 -17.33 -34.80
CA LYS A 212 -20.57 -16.72 -34.92
C LYS A 212 -21.61 -17.47 -34.11
N ASP A 213 -21.46 -18.78 -33.95
CA ASP A 213 -22.43 -19.61 -33.22
C ASP A 213 -22.44 -19.27 -31.73
N ASN A 214 -21.28 -18.91 -31.18
CA ASN A 214 -21.15 -18.41 -29.81
C ASN A 214 -21.83 -17.04 -29.61
N LEU A 215 -21.81 -16.17 -30.64
CA LEU A 215 -22.46 -14.86 -30.58
C LEU A 215 -23.98 -14.97 -30.59
N TYR A 216 -24.54 -15.93 -31.34
CA TYR A 216 -25.98 -16.18 -31.36
C TYR A 216 -26.52 -16.68 -30.02
N GLY A 217 -25.68 -17.37 -29.22
CA GLY A 217 -26.03 -17.81 -27.88
C GLY A 217 -26.04 -16.71 -26.81
N LEU A 218 -25.53 -15.51 -27.11
CA LEU A 218 -25.51 -14.39 -26.16
C LEU A 218 -26.87 -13.68 -26.11
N GLU A 219 -27.20 -13.13 -24.95
CA GLU A 219 -28.35 -12.23 -24.81
C GLU A 219 -28.17 -10.96 -25.65
N ARG A 220 -29.26 -10.46 -26.24
CA ARG A 220 -29.23 -9.31 -27.15
C ARG A 220 -28.59 -8.06 -26.54
N GLU A 221 -28.84 -7.79 -25.26
CA GLU A 221 -28.23 -6.65 -24.56
C GLU A 221 -26.69 -6.77 -24.53
N ILE A 222 -26.18 -7.99 -24.30
CA ILE A 222 -24.74 -8.27 -24.29
C ILE A 222 -24.16 -8.09 -25.70
N GLN A 223 -24.86 -8.56 -26.73
CA GLN A 223 -24.46 -8.38 -28.13
C GLN A 223 -24.38 -6.88 -28.51
N GLU A 224 -25.37 -6.08 -28.12
CA GLU A 224 -25.39 -4.64 -28.38
C GLU A 224 -24.30 -3.89 -27.61
N ARG A 225 -23.97 -4.31 -26.40
CA ARG A 225 -22.84 -3.76 -25.63
C ARG A 225 -21.49 -4.11 -26.26
N LEU A 226 -21.30 -5.36 -26.70
CA LEU A 226 -20.11 -5.78 -27.42
C LEU A 226 -19.95 -5.01 -28.73
N ARG A 227 -21.03 -4.79 -29.48
CA ARG A 227 -21.01 -3.98 -30.71
C ARG A 227 -20.58 -2.55 -30.43
N ARG A 228 -21.12 -1.89 -29.40
CA ARG A 228 -20.71 -0.53 -29.02
C ARG A 228 -19.23 -0.47 -28.64
N GLN A 229 -18.77 -1.41 -27.81
CA GLN A 229 -17.37 -1.48 -27.40
C GLN A 229 -16.44 -1.69 -28.61
N ALA A 230 -16.84 -2.53 -29.57
CA ALA A 230 -16.07 -2.77 -30.79
C ALA A 230 -15.98 -1.51 -31.67
N VAL A 231 -17.04 -0.70 -31.74
CA VAL A 231 -17.01 0.59 -32.45
C VAL A 231 -16.05 1.57 -31.75
N GLU A 232 -16.13 1.71 -30.43
CA GLU A 232 -15.21 2.57 -29.67
C GLU A 232 -13.74 2.17 -29.85
N TRP A 233 -13.44 0.86 -29.84
CA TRP A 233 -12.09 0.38 -30.12
C TRP A 233 -11.64 0.70 -31.54
N LEU A 234 -12.53 0.60 -32.53
CA LEU A 234 -12.21 0.94 -33.92
C LEU A 234 -11.89 2.43 -34.07
N GLU A 235 -12.66 3.31 -33.42
CA GLU A 235 -12.38 4.75 -33.38
C GLU A 235 -11.02 5.06 -32.71
N GLU A 236 -10.71 4.38 -31.60
CA GLU A 236 -9.40 4.52 -30.94
C GLU A 236 -8.24 4.04 -31.83
N MET A 237 -8.43 2.93 -32.55
CA MET A 237 -7.46 2.41 -33.52
C MET A 237 -7.25 3.39 -34.69
N GLU A 238 -8.31 3.99 -35.21
CA GLU A 238 -8.23 5.00 -36.28
C GLU A 238 -7.50 6.26 -35.81
N ALA A 239 -7.81 6.76 -34.61
CA ALA A 239 -7.11 7.91 -34.03
C ALA A 239 -5.60 7.63 -33.85
N ARG A 240 -5.24 6.42 -33.41
CA ARG A 240 -3.84 5.99 -33.28
C ARG A 240 -3.17 5.83 -34.64
N ARG A 241 -3.86 5.28 -35.64
CA ARG A 241 -3.36 5.20 -37.02
C ARG A 241 -3.05 6.60 -37.56
N ALA A 242 -3.94 7.57 -37.34
CA ALA A 242 -3.73 8.95 -37.74
C ALA A 242 -2.49 9.56 -37.03
N ALA A 243 -2.32 9.31 -35.73
CA ALA A 243 -1.13 9.76 -35.00
C ALA A 243 0.17 9.12 -35.52
N CYS A 244 0.15 7.84 -35.89
CA CYS A 244 1.30 7.18 -36.53
C CYS A 244 1.62 7.80 -37.89
N ALA A 245 0.60 8.10 -38.70
CA ALA A 245 0.77 8.72 -40.01
C ALA A 245 1.36 10.14 -39.88
N ASP A 246 0.89 10.95 -38.93
CA ASP A 246 1.46 12.28 -38.63
C ASP A 246 2.92 12.17 -38.17
N LEU A 247 3.26 11.18 -37.33
CA LEU A 247 4.65 10.93 -36.94
C LEU A 247 5.53 10.58 -38.15
N ILE A 248 5.05 9.71 -39.05
CA ILE A 248 5.78 9.36 -40.28
C ILE A 248 6.04 10.61 -41.12
N ILE A 249 5.02 11.45 -41.35
CA ILE A 249 5.17 12.70 -42.12
C ILE A 249 6.23 13.61 -41.50
N ARG A 250 6.22 13.77 -40.17
CA ARG A 250 7.22 14.59 -39.46
C ARG A 250 8.62 14.00 -39.56
N LEU A 251 8.76 12.68 -39.49
CA LEU A 251 10.04 12.00 -39.65
C LEU A 251 10.57 12.15 -41.08
N ASP A 252 9.71 11.99 -42.09
CA ASP A 252 10.06 12.18 -43.49
C ASP A 252 10.54 13.60 -43.76
N ASP A 253 9.88 14.61 -43.18
CA ASP A 253 10.30 16.02 -43.29
C ASP A 253 11.68 16.27 -42.65
N VAL A 254 11.91 15.73 -41.45
CA VAL A 254 13.21 15.84 -40.76
C VAL A 254 14.32 15.10 -41.53
N ILE A 255 14.02 13.97 -42.16
CA ILE A 255 14.97 13.21 -42.98
C ILE A 255 15.28 13.95 -44.29
N ALA A 256 14.29 14.59 -44.91
CA ALA A 256 14.45 15.37 -46.13
C ALA A 256 15.21 16.69 -45.88
N HIS A 257 15.07 17.28 -44.68
CA HIS A 257 15.69 18.53 -44.27
C HIS A 257 16.53 18.34 -42.99
N PRO A 258 17.62 17.55 -43.05
CA PRO A 258 18.48 17.38 -41.88
C PRO A 258 19.11 18.73 -41.53
N ASN A 259 18.88 19.21 -40.31
CA ASN A 259 19.44 20.47 -39.82
C ASN A 259 20.96 20.52 -40.13
N VAL A 260 21.38 21.54 -40.90
CA VAL A 260 22.77 21.99 -41.03
C VAL A 260 23.23 22.64 -39.74
#